data_AF-A0A381YXM8-F1
#
_entry.id   AF-A0A381YXM8-F1
#
_cell.length_a   1.000
_cell.length_b   1.000
_cell.length_c   1.000
_cell.angle_alpha   90.00
_cell.angle_beta   90.00
_cell.angle_gamma   90.00
#
_symmetry.space_group_name_H-M   'P 1'
#
loop_
_entity.id
_entity.type
_entity.pdbx_description
1 polymer ?
#
loop_
_entity_poly.entity_id
_entity_poly.type
_entity_poly.pdbx_seq_one_letter_code
_entity_poly.pdbx_strand_id
1 'polypeptide(L)'
;MAEKKLEGAGLRGQVAGHTALSTVGKAGKGLTYRGYAIEELAEKATFEEVAYMLLYGKLPTQSEYDSYSEKLISYRSLPNELKEVLER
;
A
#
# COMPACT_ATOMS: atom_id res chain seq x y z
N MET A 1 -0.22 -10.93 -44.91
CA MET A 1 0.44 -9.86 -44.14
C MET A 1 0.78 -10.45 -42.78
N ALA A 2 2.06 -10.45 -42.38
CA ALA A 2 2.48 -11.08 -41.13
C ALA A 2 2.05 -10.22 -39.94
N GLU A 3 1.29 -10.80 -39.00
CA GLU A 3 0.97 -10.16 -37.73
C GLU A 3 2.25 -9.91 -36.94
N LYS A 4 2.50 -8.63 -36.63
CA LYS A 4 3.61 -8.22 -35.78
C LYS A 4 3.31 -8.68 -34.36
N LYS A 5 4.05 -9.68 -33.87
CA LYS A 5 3.97 -10.17 -32.49
C LYS A 5 4.13 -8.99 -31.53
N LEU A 6 3.07 -8.67 -30.80
CA LEU A 6 3.04 -7.59 -29.80
C LEU A 6 3.85 -8.01 -28.57
N GLU A 7 5.17 -8.01 -28.70
CA GLU A 7 6.07 -8.21 -27.56
C GLU A 7 5.97 -6.97 -26.65
N GLY A 8 5.25 -7.11 -25.54
CA GLY A 8 5.05 -6.03 -24.56
C GLY A 8 3.61 -5.49 -24.44
N ALA A 9 2.61 -6.14 -25.03
CA ALA A 9 1.21 -5.80 -24.76
C ALA A 9 0.93 -5.78 -23.24
N GLY A 10 0.26 -4.73 -22.76
CA GLY A 10 -0.02 -4.54 -21.33
C GLY A 10 1.20 -4.21 -20.46
N LEU A 11 2.28 -3.64 -21.04
CA LEU A 11 3.53 -3.30 -20.34
C LEU A 11 4.27 -4.50 -19.73
N ARG A 12 4.04 -5.72 -20.24
CA ARG A 12 4.68 -6.93 -19.73
C ARG A 12 6.20 -6.84 -19.86
N GLY A 13 6.90 -6.93 -18.73
CA GLY A 13 8.37 -6.88 -18.65
C GLY A 13 8.96 -5.48 -18.81
N GLN A 14 8.13 -4.45 -18.96
CA GLN A 14 8.61 -3.07 -19.14
C GLN A 14 8.66 -2.34 -17.80
N VAL A 15 9.84 -1.81 -17.45
CA VAL A 15 10.03 -1.05 -16.21
C VAL A 15 9.44 0.35 -16.39
N ALA A 16 8.33 0.63 -15.70
CA ALA A 16 7.68 1.94 -15.71
C ALA A 16 8.23 2.92 -14.65
N GLY A 17 9.06 2.43 -13.72
CA GLY A 17 9.64 3.23 -12.65
C GLY A 17 10.34 2.36 -11.62
N HIS A 18 10.73 3.00 -10.51
CA HIS A 18 11.39 2.35 -9.39
C HIS A 18 10.57 2.56 -8.12
N THR A 19 10.59 1.57 -7.22
CA THR A 19 9.85 1.62 -5.96
C THR A 19 10.68 1.03 -4.84
N ALA A 20 10.51 1.61 -3.65
CA ALA A 20 11.01 1.07 -2.39
C ALA A 20 9.87 0.53 -1.50
N LEU A 21 8.63 0.47 -2.02
CA LEU A 21 7.45 0.11 -1.24
C LEU A 21 7.33 -1.40 -1.03
N SER A 22 7.48 -2.18 -2.09
CA SER A 22 7.28 -3.63 -2.01
C SER A 22 8.09 -4.41 -3.04
N THR A 23 8.27 -5.70 -2.75
CA THR A 23 8.75 -6.67 -3.74
C THR A 23 7.84 -7.89 -3.74
N VAL A 24 7.60 -8.45 -4.93
CA VAL A 24 6.73 -9.62 -5.16
C VAL A 24 7.54 -10.72 -5.82
N GLY A 25 7.51 -11.93 -5.27
CA GLY A 25 8.14 -13.11 -5.87
C GLY A 25 9.68 -13.06 -5.97
N LYS A 26 10.36 -12.23 -5.17
CA LYS A 26 11.82 -12.16 -5.13
C LYS A 26 12.39 -13.03 -4.00
N ALA A 27 13.45 -13.78 -4.31
CA ALA A 27 14.32 -14.46 -3.34
C ALA A 27 13.60 -15.36 -2.31
N GLY A 28 12.58 -16.12 -2.74
CA GLY A 28 11.87 -17.07 -1.88
C GLY A 28 10.89 -16.45 -0.88
N LYS A 29 10.74 -15.12 -0.84
CA LYS A 29 9.68 -14.43 -0.11
C LYS A 29 8.52 -14.10 -1.06
N GLY A 30 7.29 -14.45 -0.67
CA GLY A 30 6.11 -14.21 -1.50
C GLY A 30 5.86 -12.72 -1.74
N LEU A 31 5.79 -11.95 -0.66
CA LEU A 31 5.56 -10.51 -0.66
C LEU A 31 6.31 -9.85 0.49
N THR A 32 6.89 -8.68 0.25
CA THR A 32 7.49 -7.85 1.30
C THR A 32 7.05 -6.40 1.17
N TYR A 33 6.86 -5.73 2.31
CA TYR A 33 6.64 -4.28 2.40
C TYR A 33 7.83 -3.63 3.08
N ARG A 34 8.49 -2.71 2.38
CA ARG A 34 9.74 -2.05 2.81
C ARG A 34 10.79 -2.99 3.41
N GLY A 35 10.84 -4.23 2.91
CA GLY A 35 11.76 -5.28 3.36
C GLY A 35 11.22 -6.25 4.42
N TYR A 36 10.11 -5.92 5.10
CA TYR A 36 9.43 -6.81 6.04
C TYR A 36 8.60 -7.85 5.30
N ALA A 37 8.62 -9.09 5.79
CA ALA A 37 7.76 -10.15 5.27
C ALA A 37 6.28 -9.85 5.60
N ILE A 38 5.38 -10.10 4.65
CA ILE A 38 3.96 -9.78 4.87
C ILE A 38 3.36 -10.59 6.02
N GLU A 39 3.82 -11.82 6.22
CA GLU A 39 3.38 -12.72 7.27
C GLU A 39 3.73 -12.16 8.65
N GLU A 40 4.93 -11.59 8.80
CA GLU A 40 5.35 -10.94 10.04
C GLU A 40 4.52 -9.70 10.36
N LEU A 41 4.24 -8.87 9.35
CA LEU A 41 3.40 -7.69 9.53
C LEU A 41 1.97 -8.07 9.89
N ALA A 42 1.42 -9.11 9.26
CA ALA A 42 0.06 -9.57 9.55
C ALA A 42 -0.10 -10.15 10.96
N GLU A 43 0.94 -10.77 11.51
CA GLU A 43 0.92 -11.34 12.85
C GLU A 43 1.20 -10.33 13.96
N LYS A 44 2.05 -9.32 13.69
CA LYS A 44 2.64 -8.47 14.75
C LYS A 44 2.29 -6.99 14.67
N ALA A 45 1.73 -6.51 13.55
CA ALA A 45 1.44 -5.10 13.35
C ALA A 45 -0.04 -4.86 13.08
N THR A 46 -0.51 -3.69 13.50
CA THR A 46 -1.83 -3.17 13.14
C THR A 46 -1.83 -2.62 11.71
N PHE A 47 -3.03 -2.45 11.15
CA PHE A 47 -3.16 -1.84 9.83
C PHE A 47 -2.59 -0.41 9.81
N GLU A 48 -2.84 0.37 10.85
CA GLU A 48 -2.37 1.75 10.97
C GLU A 48 -0.83 1.82 11.02
N GLU A 49 -0.14 0.90 11.70
CA GLU A 49 1.33 0.81 11.68
C GLU A 49 1.87 0.50 10.29
N VAL A 50 1.25 -0.44 9.57
CA VAL A 50 1.65 -0.78 8.20
C VAL A 50 1.38 0.39 7.25
N ALA A 51 0.23 1.06 7.38
CA ALA A 51 -0.10 2.24 6.59
C ALA A 51 0.88 3.38 6.84
N TYR A 52 1.22 3.62 8.12
CA TYR A 52 2.25 4.58 8.50
C TYR A 52 3.60 4.23 7.85
N MET A 53 4.03 2.97 7.95
CA MET A 53 5.28 2.51 7.35
C MET A 53 5.31 2.71 5.84
N LEU A 54 4.23 2.39 5.13
CA LEU A 54 4.17 2.57 3.68
C LEU A 54 4.28 4.05 3.30
N LEU A 55 3.63 4.95 4.03
CA LEU A 55 3.65 6.40 3.76
C LEU A 55 4.95 7.08 4.20
N TYR A 56 5.47 6.76 5.38
CA TYR A 56 6.56 7.49 6.03
C TYR A 56 7.92 6.77 6.01
N GLY A 57 7.97 5.51 5.55
CA GLY A 57 9.24 4.81 5.34
C GLY A 57 9.70 3.90 6.48
N LYS A 58 9.12 4.01 7.67
CA LYS A 58 9.51 3.27 8.88
C LYS A 58 8.28 2.90 9.71
N LEU A 59 8.38 1.83 10.51
CA LEU A 59 7.37 1.58 11.55
C LEU A 59 7.34 2.76 12.53
N PRO A 60 6.14 3.17 13.00
CA PRO A 60 6.02 4.28 13.93
C PRO A 60 6.59 3.92 15.30
N THR A 61 7.09 4.91 16.01
CA THR A 61 7.20 4.86 17.48
C THR A 61 5.80 4.94 18.11
N GLN A 62 5.66 4.59 19.38
CA GLN A 62 4.36 4.65 20.07
C GLN A 62 3.69 6.03 19.96
N SER A 63 4.46 7.11 20.19
CA SER A 63 3.92 8.48 20.09
C SER A 63 3.50 8.86 18.66
N GLU A 64 4.26 8.40 17.65
CA GLU A 64 3.88 8.59 16.23
C GLU A 64 2.61 7.81 15.89
N TYR A 65 2.47 6.59 16.40
CA TYR A 65 1.30 5.75 16.24
C TYR A 65 0.06 6.39 16.85
N ASP A 66 0.15 6.83 18.12
CA ASP A 66 -0.98 7.44 18.83
C ASP A 66 -1.48 8.69 18.08
N SER A 67 -0.55 9.58 17.70
CA SER A 67 -0.85 10.79 16.93
C SER A 67 -1.45 10.47 15.55
N TYR A 68 -0.94 9.44 14.89
CA TYR A 68 -1.44 9.03 13.58
C TYR A 68 -2.85 8.42 13.67
N SER A 69 -3.09 7.60 14.68
CA SER A 69 -4.39 6.98 14.94
C SER A 69 -5.46 8.03 15.24
N GLU A 70 -5.17 8.99 16.13
CA GLU A 70 -6.07 10.11 16.43
C GLU A 70 -6.41 10.93 15.18
N LYS A 71 -5.39 11.23 14.37
CA LYS A 71 -5.58 11.93 13.10
C LYS A 71 -6.50 11.15 12.15
N LEU A 72 -6.29 9.85 11.98
CA LEU A 72 -7.15 9.01 11.14
C LEU A 72 -8.59 8.97 11.67
N ILE A 73 -8.79 8.85 12.99
CA ILE A 73 -10.10 8.88 13.62
C ILE A 73 -10.83 10.18 13.30
N SER A 74 -10.14 11.32 13.36
CA SER A 74 -10.73 12.64 13.07
C SER A 74 -11.24 12.80 11.63
N TYR A 75 -10.76 11.99 10.69
CA TYR A 75 -11.14 12.01 9.28
C TYR A 75 -12.14 10.93 8.87
N ARG A 76 -12.72 10.18 9.83
CA ARG A 76 -13.68 9.11 9.52
C ARG A 76 -15.07 9.62 9.12
N SER A 77 -15.41 10.88 9.43
CA SER A 77 -16.69 11.46 9.07
C SER A 77 -16.74 11.79 7.58
N LEU A 78 -17.87 11.47 6.93
CA LEU A 78 -18.12 11.87 5.55
C LEU A 78 -18.84 13.23 5.52
N PRO A 79 -18.51 14.13 4.57
CA PRO A 79 -19.29 15.34 4.32
C PRO A 79 -20.76 15.04 4.05
N ASN A 80 -21.66 15.92 4.46
CA ASN A 80 -23.11 15.69 4.32
C ASN A 80 -23.53 15.60 2.85
N GLU A 81 -22.90 16.40 2.00
CA GLU A 81 -23.12 16.41 0.55
C GLU A 81 -22.79 15.05 -0.07
N LEU A 82 -21.73 14.38 0.43
CA LEU A 82 -21.37 13.04 -0.03
C LEU A 82 -22.40 11.99 0.41
N LYS A 83 -22.92 12.09 1.65
CA LYS A 83 -23.96 11.18 2.14
C LYS A 83 -25.23 11.29 1.32
N GLU A 84 -25.67 12.52 1.04
CA GLU A 84 -26.86 12.75 0.21
C GLU A 84 -26.73 12.15 -1.20
N VAL A 85 -25.53 12.17 -1.79
CA VAL A 85 -25.29 11.56 -3.10
C VAL A 85 -25.35 10.03 -3.04
N LEU A 86 -24.88 9.42 -1.94
CA LEU A 86 -24.88 7.96 -1.77
C LEU A 86 -26.27 7.37 -1.47
N GLU A 87 -27.20 8.18 -0.95
CA GLU A 87 -28.55 7.75 -0.56
C GLU A 87 -29.61 7.93 -1.67
N ARG A 88 -29.25 8.55 -2.81
CA ARG A 88 -30.12 8.71 -3.98
C ARG A 88 -30.03 7.51 -4.92
#